data_AF-A0A257LBA1-F1
#
_entry.id   AF-A0A257LBA1-F1
#
_cell.length_a   1.000
_cell.length_b   1.000
_cell.length_c   1.000
_cell.angle_alpha   90.00
_cell.angle_beta   90.00
_cell.angle_gamma   90.00
#
_symmetry.space_group_name_H-M   'P 1'
#
loop_
_entity.id
_entity.type
_entity.pdbx_description
1 polymer ?
#
loop_
_entity_poly.entity_id
_entity_poly.type
_entity_poly.pdbx_seq_one_letter_code
_entity_poly.pdbx_strand_id
1 'polypeptide(L)'
;MWAAYIYFTFPDTEKIIKNQKGKYHETTTPDQSTYARLVKEDKKAKRTILLGKATHSVMHDNMFPFSTHEFNLNETERILEVINDSANFNWGEIGTPYYDKIIFFYDEDENEIGYLDISLDGEIKVFPDLALTKWGLLSDKGFQELVLAIRTE
;
A
#
# COMPACT_ATOMS: atom_id res chain seq x y z
N MET A 1 -8.83 -26.22 11.88
CA MET A 1 -9.83 -25.55 11.03
C MET A 1 -9.48 -24.09 10.76
N TRP A 2 -9.17 -23.28 11.79
CA TRP A 2 -8.83 -21.86 11.61
C TRP A 2 -7.60 -21.57 10.73
N ALA A 3 -6.49 -22.30 10.89
CA ALA A 3 -5.30 -22.13 10.06
C ALA A 3 -5.54 -22.45 8.57
N ALA A 4 -6.45 -23.39 8.26
CA ALA A 4 -6.84 -23.68 6.88
C ALA A 4 -7.75 -22.59 6.32
N TYR A 5 -8.69 -22.05 7.12
CA TYR A 5 -9.53 -20.92 6.72
C TYR A 5 -8.67 -19.72 6.32
N ILE A 6 -7.69 -19.35 7.15
CA ILE A 6 -6.73 -18.27 6.85
C ILE A 6 -6.00 -18.52 5.53
N TYR A 7 -5.44 -19.71 5.31
CA TYR A 7 -4.73 -20.02 4.06
C TYR A 7 -5.62 -19.90 2.80
N PHE A 8 -6.92 -20.15 2.92
CA PHE A 8 -7.85 -20.07 1.78
C PHE A 8 -8.53 -18.70 1.62
N THR A 9 -8.57 -17.86 2.66
CA THR A 9 -9.21 -16.53 2.61
C THR A 9 -8.23 -15.38 2.55
N PHE A 10 -6.95 -15.61 2.84
CA PHE A 10 -5.93 -14.58 2.72
C PHE A 10 -5.57 -14.39 1.24
N PRO A 11 -5.76 -13.20 0.67
CA PRO A 11 -5.52 -13.03 -0.76
C PRO A 11 -4.03 -13.12 -1.09
N ASP A 12 -3.75 -13.74 -2.23
CA ASP A 12 -2.40 -14.08 -2.67
C ASP A 12 -1.74 -12.88 -3.37
N THR A 13 -0.82 -12.19 -2.67
CA THR A 13 -0.11 -11.04 -3.21
C THR A 13 0.77 -11.38 -4.41
N GLU A 14 1.27 -12.62 -4.53
CA GLU A 14 2.04 -13.07 -5.69
C GLU A 14 1.16 -13.15 -6.94
N LYS A 15 -0.09 -13.58 -6.78
CA LYS A 15 -1.08 -13.59 -7.86
C LYS A 15 -1.35 -12.18 -8.40
N ILE A 16 -1.47 -11.18 -7.52
CA ILE A 16 -1.65 -9.77 -7.93
C ILE A 16 -0.44 -9.29 -8.73
N ILE A 17 0.77 -9.48 -8.19
CA ILE A 17 2.01 -9.07 -8.87
C ILE A 17 2.11 -9.73 -10.25
N LYS A 18 1.80 -11.02 -10.34
CA LYS A 18 1.83 -11.76 -11.61
C LYS A 18 0.79 -11.26 -12.61
N ASN A 19 -0.44 -10.99 -12.17
CA ASN A 19 -1.54 -10.51 -13.01
C ASN A 19 -1.31 -9.07 -13.51
N GLN A 20 -0.57 -8.29 -12.73
CA GLN A 20 -0.26 -6.89 -13.05
C GLN A 20 1.13 -6.71 -13.67
N LYS A 21 1.88 -7.80 -13.88
CA LYS A 21 3.22 -7.78 -14.46
C LYS A 21 3.20 -7.14 -15.85
N GLY A 22 4.05 -6.12 -16.04
CA GLY A 22 4.15 -5.37 -17.30
C GLY A 22 3.11 -4.27 -17.51
N LYS A 23 2.10 -4.16 -16.63
CA LYS A 23 1.15 -3.02 -16.64
C LYS A 23 1.69 -1.79 -15.90
N TYR A 24 2.58 -2.03 -14.94
CA TYR A 24 3.31 -0.99 -14.24
C TYR A 24 4.77 -0.98 -14.72
N HIS A 25 5.34 0.21 -14.92
CA HIS A 25 6.77 0.33 -15.12
C HIS A 25 7.47 -0.01 -13.81
N GLU A 26 8.25 -1.08 -13.81
CA GLU A 26 9.17 -1.40 -12.71
C GLU A 26 10.09 -0.18 -12.53
N THR A 27 9.87 0.56 -11.45
CA THR A 27 10.75 1.66 -11.09
C THR A 27 12.06 1.07 -10.56
N THR A 28 13.18 1.71 -10.86
CA THR A 28 14.43 1.37 -10.17
C THR A 28 14.21 1.62 -8.68
N THR A 29 14.44 0.61 -7.85
CA THR A 29 14.40 0.75 -6.39
C THR A 29 15.23 1.97 -6.02
N PRO A 30 14.63 3.02 -5.42
CA PRO A 30 15.34 4.23 -5.13
C PRO A 30 16.43 3.96 -4.09
N ASP A 31 17.60 4.56 -4.27
CA ASP A 31 18.60 4.73 -3.22
C ASP A 31 18.63 6.19 -2.74
N GLN A 32 19.34 6.47 -1.64
CA GLN A 32 19.28 7.79 -1.01
C GLN A 32 19.77 8.90 -1.94
N SER A 33 20.69 8.57 -2.84
CA SER A 33 21.30 9.52 -3.79
C SER A 33 20.41 9.79 -5.00
N THR A 34 19.58 8.83 -5.39
CA THR A 34 18.74 8.87 -6.59
C THR A 34 17.27 9.21 -6.29
N TYR A 35 16.82 9.04 -5.05
CA TYR A 35 15.44 9.23 -4.63
C TYR A 35 14.82 10.56 -5.06
N ALA A 36 15.47 11.68 -4.74
CA ALA A 36 14.92 13.01 -5.05
C ALA A 36 14.71 13.21 -6.57
N ARG A 37 15.57 12.62 -7.39
CA ARG A 37 15.43 12.63 -8.85
C ARG A 37 14.25 11.75 -9.28
N LEU A 38 14.14 10.53 -8.76
CA LEU A 38 13.09 9.58 -9.11
C LEU A 38 11.69 10.08 -8.70
N VAL A 39 11.54 10.66 -7.50
CA VAL A 39 10.29 11.34 -7.08
C VAL A 39 9.91 12.45 -8.04
N LYS A 40 10.88 13.25 -8.48
CA LYS A 40 10.62 14.35 -9.42
C LYS A 40 10.18 13.84 -10.79
N GLU A 41 10.75 12.72 -11.24
CA GLU A 41 10.36 12.04 -12.48
C GLU A 41 8.94 11.47 -12.38
N ASP A 42 8.60 10.78 -11.30
CA ASP A 42 7.26 10.24 -11.07
C ASP A 42 6.21 11.36 -10.96
N LYS A 43 6.51 12.45 -10.24
CA LYS A 43 5.64 13.64 -10.17
C LYS A 43 5.47 14.30 -11.54
N LYS A 44 6.54 14.45 -12.32
CA LYS A 44 6.49 15.02 -13.68
C LYS A 44 5.66 14.14 -14.64
N ALA A 45 5.77 12.83 -14.50
CA ALA A 45 5.01 11.85 -15.27
C ALA A 45 3.57 11.67 -14.76
N LYS A 46 3.19 12.34 -13.66
CA LYS A 46 1.90 12.18 -12.96
C LYS A 46 1.61 10.72 -12.61
N ARG A 47 2.66 9.96 -12.27
CA ARG A 47 2.50 8.59 -11.79
C ARG A 47 1.96 8.61 -10.38
N THR A 48 1.04 7.71 -10.12
CA THR A 48 0.44 7.50 -8.81
C THR A 48 0.33 6.01 -8.53
N ILE A 49 0.43 5.67 -7.26
CA ILE A 49 0.06 4.38 -6.72
C ILE A 49 -1.46 4.36 -6.72
N LEU A 50 -2.06 3.75 -7.75
CA LEU A 50 -3.49 3.41 -7.87
C LEU A 50 -4.51 4.57 -7.73
N LEU A 51 -4.07 5.81 -7.49
CA LEU A 51 -4.95 6.97 -7.32
C LEU A 51 -5.73 7.23 -8.60
N GLY A 52 -7.07 7.29 -8.48
CA GLY A 52 -7.99 7.40 -9.61
C GLY A 52 -8.15 6.12 -10.43
N LYS A 53 -7.62 4.99 -9.96
CA LYS A 53 -7.80 3.65 -10.56
C LYS A 53 -8.54 2.70 -9.65
N ALA A 54 -8.26 2.74 -8.34
CA ALA A 54 -8.98 1.95 -7.36
C ALA A 54 -10.33 2.58 -7.05
N THR A 55 -11.38 1.77 -7.01
CA THR A 55 -12.75 2.20 -6.69
C THR A 55 -13.18 1.85 -5.28
N HIS A 56 -12.58 0.82 -4.71
CA HIS A 56 -12.75 0.45 -3.31
C HIS A 56 -11.53 -0.35 -2.84
N SER A 57 -11.48 -0.61 -1.54
CA SER A 57 -10.42 -1.42 -0.95
C SER A 57 -10.92 -2.24 0.22
N VAL A 58 -10.24 -3.36 0.50
CA VAL A 58 -10.58 -4.25 1.61
C VAL A 58 -9.34 -4.45 2.47
N MET A 59 -9.45 -4.08 3.75
CA MET A 59 -8.44 -4.35 4.76
C MET A 59 -8.72 -5.67 5.45
N HIS A 60 -7.65 -6.44 5.67
CA HIS A 60 -7.64 -7.65 6.47
C HIS A 60 -6.70 -7.45 7.65
N ASP A 61 -7.20 -7.72 8.86
CA ASP A 61 -6.40 -7.79 10.07
C ASP A 61 -5.71 -9.15 10.17
N ASN A 62 -4.38 -9.15 10.27
CA ASN A 62 -3.56 -10.37 10.39
C ASN A 62 -3.37 -10.78 11.85
N MET A 63 -3.79 -9.92 12.77
CA MET A 63 -3.77 -10.16 14.21
C MET A 63 -5.15 -10.54 14.73
N PHE A 64 -5.18 -11.45 15.69
CA PHE A 64 -6.43 -11.88 16.32
C PHE A 64 -7.06 -10.74 17.18
N PRO A 65 -8.39 -10.52 17.10
CA PRO A 65 -9.35 -11.22 16.25
C PRO A 65 -9.24 -10.79 14.78
N PHE A 66 -9.22 -11.78 13.88
CA PHE A 66 -9.21 -11.52 12.44
C PHE A 66 -10.50 -10.81 12.04
N SER A 67 -10.36 -9.68 11.36
CA SER A 67 -11.46 -8.87 10.83
C SER A 67 -11.16 -8.41 9.41
N THR A 68 -12.23 -8.09 8.69
CA THR A 68 -12.16 -7.45 7.40
C THR A 68 -12.99 -6.17 7.42
N HIS A 69 -12.52 -5.15 6.73
CA HIS A 69 -13.25 -3.90 6.55
C HIS A 69 -13.15 -3.44 5.11
N GLU A 70 -14.28 -3.07 4.52
CA GLU A 70 -14.36 -2.53 3.17
C GLU A 70 -14.46 -1.02 3.23
N PHE A 71 -13.58 -0.35 2.48
CA PHE A 71 -13.55 1.09 2.31
C PHE A 71 -14.16 1.46 0.96
N ASN A 72 -15.09 2.40 0.97
CA ASN A 72 -15.68 2.93 -0.26
C ASN A 72 -14.65 3.77 -1.05
N LEU A 73 -15.07 4.30 -2.22
CA LEU A 73 -14.22 5.12 -3.08
C LEU A 73 -13.55 6.28 -2.34
N ASN A 74 -14.30 7.07 -1.57
CA ASN A 74 -13.75 8.26 -0.92
C ASN A 74 -12.73 7.89 0.17
N GLU A 75 -12.99 6.80 0.90
CA GLU A 75 -12.06 6.29 1.92
C GLU A 75 -10.81 5.70 1.29
N THR A 76 -10.98 4.93 0.21
CA THR A 76 -9.89 4.37 -0.59
C THR A 76 -9.02 5.48 -1.17
N GLU A 77 -9.61 6.54 -1.72
CA GLU A 77 -8.87 7.69 -2.22
C GLU A 77 -8.06 8.38 -1.13
N ARG A 78 -8.60 8.55 0.08
CA ARG A 78 -7.84 9.11 1.22
C ARG A 78 -6.63 8.25 1.58
N ILE A 79 -6.77 6.94 1.62
CA ILE A 79 -5.64 6.02 1.86
C ILE A 79 -4.58 6.20 0.76
N LEU A 80 -5.02 6.25 -0.49
CA LEU A 80 -4.13 6.43 -1.65
C LEU A 80 -3.45 7.81 -1.66
N GLU A 81 -4.12 8.88 -1.24
CA GLU A 81 -3.53 10.21 -1.10
C GLU A 81 -2.36 10.20 -0.10
N VAL A 82 -2.52 9.54 1.04
CA VAL A 82 -1.47 9.44 2.06
C VAL A 82 -0.22 8.75 1.51
N ILE A 83 -0.39 7.60 0.83
CA ILE A 83 0.74 6.82 0.31
C ILE A 83 1.38 7.44 -0.94
N ASN A 84 0.66 8.29 -1.68
CA ASN A 84 1.20 9.03 -2.83
C ASN A 84 1.95 10.30 -2.44
N ASP A 85 1.86 10.76 -1.18
CA ASP A 85 2.64 11.88 -0.70
C ASP A 85 4.00 11.46 -0.14
N SER A 86 5.04 11.64 -0.95
CA SER A 86 6.46 11.48 -0.59
C SER A 86 6.90 12.21 0.69
N ALA A 87 6.17 13.24 1.15
CA ALA A 87 6.46 13.96 2.39
C ALA A 87 6.04 13.17 3.64
N ASN A 88 5.15 12.19 3.49
CA ASN A 88 4.68 11.34 4.58
C ASN A 88 5.67 10.23 4.94
N PHE A 89 6.79 10.12 4.23
CA PHE A 89 7.78 9.07 4.43
C PHE A 89 9.12 9.58 4.98
N ASN A 90 9.82 8.74 5.71
CA ASN A 90 11.22 8.87 6.10
C ASN A 90 12.09 7.93 5.26
N TRP A 91 13.35 8.29 5.04
CA TRP A 91 14.25 7.43 4.25
C TRP A 91 14.69 6.20 5.04
N GLY A 92 14.45 5.01 4.48
CA GLY A 92 14.98 3.74 4.97
C GLY A 92 13.90 2.80 5.47
N GLU A 93 14.34 1.77 6.20
CA GLU A 93 13.54 0.77 6.90
C GLU A 93 14.05 0.71 8.36
N ILE A 94 13.18 0.38 9.30
CA ILE A 94 13.47 0.14 10.72
C ILE A 94 13.93 -1.31 10.96
N GLY A 95 13.63 -2.27 10.08
CA GLY A 95 14.12 -3.64 10.19
C GLY A 95 13.46 -4.63 9.25
N THR A 96 13.19 -5.85 9.76
CA THR A 96 12.33 -6.81 9.07
C THR A 96 10.91 -6.62 9.60
N PRO A 97 9.98 -6.11 8.79
CA PRO A 97 8.63 -5.80 9.24
C PRO A 97 7.86 -7.06 9.60
N TYR A 98 7.02 -6.93 10.63
CA TYR A 98 5.86 -7.80 10.82
C TYR A 98 4.63 -7.03 10.32
N TYR A 99 4.03 -7.49 9.23
CA TYR A 99 2.86 -6.83 8.66
C TYR A 99 1.57 -7.30 9.34
N ASP A 100 0.95 -6.36 10.02
CA ASP A 100 -0.20 -6.57 10.90
C ASP A 100 -1.53 -6.44 10.16
N LYS A 101 -1.53 -5.65 9.08
CA LYS A 101 -2.69 -5.39 8.24
C LYS A 101 -2.27 -5.42 6.78
N ILE A 102 -3.15 -5.90 5.92
CA ILE A 102 -3.01 -5.75 4.47
C ILE A 102 -4.28 -5.13 3.91
N ILE A 103 -4.12 -4.19 2.98
CA ILE A 103 -5.22 -3.58 2.24
C ILE A 103 -5.08 -3.98 0.78
N PHE A 104 -6.14 -4.55 0.20
CA PHE A 104 -6.23 -4.84 -1.23
C PHE A 104 -7.04 -3.77 -1.93
N PHE A 105 -6.58 -3.35 -3.11
CA PHE A 105 -7.25 -2.34 -3.92
C PHE A 105 -7.86 -2.97 -5.16
N TYR A 106 -9.09 -2.55 -5.48
CA TYR A 106 -9.88 -3.11 -6.56
C TYR A 106 -10.29 -2.04 -7.57
N ASP A 107 -10.38 -2.40 -8.84
CA ASP A 107 -10.95 -1.54 -9.90
C ASP A 107 -12.47 -1.70 -10.02
N GLU A 108 -13.09 -0.97 -10.97
CA GLU A 108 -14.54 -1.04 -11.26
C GLU A 108 -15.02 -2.44 -11.66
N ASP A 109 -14.13 -3.28 -12.18
CA ASP A 109 -14.41 -4.63 -12.66
C ASP A 109 -14.12 -5.69 -11.57
N GLU A 110 -13.94 -5.28 -10.31
CA GLU A 110 -13.63 -6.13 -9.15
C GLU A 110 -12.28 -6.87 -9.28
N ASN A 111 -11.34 -6.36 -10.10
CA ASN A 111 -10.01 -6.94 -10.19
C ASN A 111 -9.10 -6.39 -9.10
N GLU A 112 -8.34 -7.26 -8.46
CA GLU A 112 -7.23 -6.89 -7.58
C GLU A 112 -6.12 -6.20 -8.39
N ILE A 113 -5.93 -4.90 -8.17
CA ILE A 113 -4.97 -4.07 -8.92
C ILE A 113 -3.73 -3.68 -8.10
N GLY A 114 -3.76 -3.89 -6.79
CA GLY A 114 -2.60 -3.71 -5.92
C GLY A 114 -2.90 -3.97 -4.45
N TYR A 115 -1.89 -3.73 -3.61
CA TYR A 115 -2.01 -3.93 -2.17
C TYR A 115 -1.10 -2.98 -1.38
N LEU A 116 -1.39 -2.84 -0.09
CA LEU A 116 -0.61 -2.14 0.91
C LEU A 116 -0.54 -3.00 2.18
N ASP A 117 0.63 -3.55 2.45
CA ASP A 117 0.99 -4.15 3.74
C ASP A 117 1.39 -3.03 4.71
N ILE A 118 0.92 -3.12 5.96
CA ILE A 118 1.14 -2.12 7.01
C ILE A 118 1.60 -2.84 8.28
N SER A 119 2.72 -2.41 8.85
CA SER A 119 3.16 -2.82 10.18
C SER A 119 2.79 -1.78 11.25
N LEU A 120 2.74 -2.22 12.50
CA LEU A 120 2.46 -1.37 13.66
C LEU A 120 3.53 -0.30 13.93
N ASP A 121 4.76 -0.51 13.47
CA ASP A 121 5.86 0.44 13.59
C ASP A 121 5.95 1.43 12.41
N GLY A 122 4.99 1.38 11.48
CA GLY A 122 4.85 2.35 10.40
C GLY A 122 5.66 2.03 9.16
N GLU A 123 6.23 0.83 9.05
CA GLU A 123 6.70 0.32 7.77
C GLU A 123 5.52 -0.12 6.91
N ILE A 124 5.65 0.12 5.61
CA ILE A 124 4.69 -0.29 4.61
C ILE A 124 5.40 -0.98 3.46
N LYS A 125 4.67 -1.86 2.79
CA LYS A 125 5.05 -2.38 1.49
C LYS A 125 3.87 -2.25 0.57
N VAL A 126 4.09 -1.66 -0.59
CA VAL A 126 3.03 -1.32 -1.52
C VAL A 126 3.31 -1.89 -2.89
N PHE A 127 2.24 -2.32 -3.56
CA PHE A 127 2.28 -2.65 -4.97
C PHE A 127 1.13 -1.94 -5.69
N PRO A 128 1.38 -1.28 -6.84
CA PRO A 128 2.67 -1.09 -7.49
C PRO A 128 3.62 -0.19 -6.69
N ASP A 129 4.91 -0.53 -6.69
CA ASP A 129 5.95 0.24 -6.03
C ASP A 129 6.43 1.39 -6.94
N LEU A 130 6.44 2.60 -6.39
CA LEU A 130 6.90 3.82 -7.05
C LEU A 130 7.91 4.52 -6.15
N ALA A 131 8.75 5.37 -6.73
CA ALA A 131 9.72 6.13 -5.94
C ALA A 131 9.07 7.17 -5.02
N LEU A 132 7.74 7.29 -4.99
CA LEU A 132 7.00 8.13 -4.06
C LEU A 132 7.11 7.63 -2.62
N THR A 133 7.31 6.32 -2.41
CA THR A 133 7.53 5.72 -1.10
C THR A 133 9.02 5.64 -0.78
N LYS A 134 9.47 6.18 0.35
CA LYS A 134 10.89 6.15 0.76
C LYS A 134 11.23 4.82 1.42
N TRP A 135 11.36 3.75 0.63
CA TRP A 135 11.66 2.41 1.15
C TRP A 135 10.70 1.97 2.28
N GLY A 136 9.44 2.38 2.17
CA GLY A 136 8.38 1.87 3.03
C GLY A 136 8.24 2.51 4.41
N LEU A 137 9.14 3.37 4.90
CA LEU A 137 8.99 3.91 6.25
C LEU A 137 8.14 5.19 6.31
N LEU A 138 7.01 5.16 7.02
CA LEU A 138 6.21 6.34 7.32
C LEU A 138 6.91 7.23 8.36
N SER A 139 6.71 8.54 8.22
CA SER A 139 6.96 9.51 9.28
C SER A 139 5.84 9.48 10.32
N ASP A 140 6.06 10.00 11.53
CA ASP A 140 5.01 10.10 12.56
C ASP A 140 3.72 10.75 12.02
N LYS A 141 3.89 11.81 11.21
CA LYS A 141 2.78 12.49 10.53
C LYS A 141 2.08 11.54 9.55
N GLY A 142 2.84 10.89 8.67
CA GLY A 142 2.32 9.97 7.67
C GLY A 142 1.59 8.77 8.28
N PHE A 143 2.13 8.23 9.37
CA PHE A 143 1.51 7.15 10.12
C PHE A 143 0.19 7.59 10.76
N GLN A 144 0.15 8.77 11.39
CA GLN A 144 -1.09 9.32 11.93
C GLN A 144 -2.15 9.56 10.85
N GLU A 145 -1.76 10.12 9.70
CA GLU A 145 -2.66 10.34 8.57
C GLU A 145 -3.21 9.01 8.03
N LEU A 146 -2.36 7.99 7.88
CA LEU A 146 -2.81 6.67 7.44
C LEU A 146 -3.77 6.03 8.45
N VAL A 147 -3.43 6.06 9.75
CA VAL A 147 -4.28 5.54 10.82
C VAL A 147 -5.64 6.22 10.82
N LEU A 148 -5.70 7.54 10.62
CA LEU A 148 -6.96 8.28 10.51
C LEU A 148 -7.75 7.87 9.25
N ALA A 149 -7.08 7.62 8.12
CA ALA A 149 -7.72 7.21 6.89
C ALA A 149 -8.32 5.79 6.97
N ILE A 150 -7.70 4.89 7.74
CA ILE A 150 -8.14 3.48 7.86
C ILE A 150 -8.95 3.21 9.13
N ARG A 151 -9.25 4.24 9.93
CA ARG A 151 -9.97 4.07 11.19
C ARG A 151 -11.41 3.65 10.92
N THR A 152 -11.78 2.50 11.45
CA THR A 152 -13.16 2.01 11.43
C THR A 152 -13.90 2.56 12.64
N GLU A 153 -15.02 3.26 12.45
CA GLU A 153 -15.92 3.69 13.53
C GLU A 153 -16.75 2.54 14.10
#